data_AF-K2H0T1-F1
#
_entry.id   AF-K2H0T1-F1
#
_cell.length_a   1.000
_cell.length_b   1.000
_cell.length_c   1.000
_cell.angle_alpha   90.00
_cell.angle_beta   90.00
_cell.angle_gamma   90.00
#
_symmetry.space_group_name_H-M   'P 1'
#
loop_
_entity.id
_entity.type
_entity.pdbx_description
1 polymer ?
#
loop_
_entity_poly.entity_id
_entity_poly.type
_entity_poly.pdbx_seq_one_letter_code
_entity_poly.pdbx_strand_id
1 'polypeptide(L)' 'MLIYAIRNKSESNEKLVLRYKKMFFQTRIANKLRKERYAVKWLSERKIREKAIIREWYRALNNR' A
#
# COMPACT_ATOMS: atom_id res chain seq x y z
N MET A 1 4.53 -8.21 11.24
CA MET A 1 3.80 -9.18 10.39
C MET A 1 4.76 -9.67 9.32
N LEU A 2 5.14 -10.95 9.38
CA LEU A 2 6.04 -11.59 8.42
C LEU A 2 5.18 -12.19 7.30
N ILE A 3 5.41 -11.79 6.05
CA ILE A 3 4.66 -12.32 4.90
C ILE A 3 5.54 -13.37 4.25
N TYR A 4 5.00 -14.56 4.04
CA TYR A 4 5.68 -15.63 3.33
C TYR A 4 4.74 -16.21 2.28
N ALA A 5 5.29 -16.62 1.14
CA ALA A 5 4.54 -17.26 0.07
C ALA A 5 5.14 -18.63 -0.21
N ILE A 6 4.34 -19.68 -0.02
CA ILE A 6 4.70 -21.05 -0.39
C ILE A 6 4.30 -21.30 -1.84
N ARG A 7 5.09 -22.06 -2.59
CA ARG A 7 4.80 -22.38 -3.98
C ARG A 7 3.75 -23.46 -4.10
N ASN A 8 2.72 -23.18 -4.91
CA ASN A 8 1.71 -24.17 -5.26
C ASN A 8 2.22 -25.01 -6.45
N LYS A 9 1.85 -26.30 -6.51
CA LYS A 9 2.32 -27.24 -7.55
C LYS A 9 2.09 -26.75 -8.98
N SER A 10 0.97 -26.06 -9.23
CA SER A 10 0.55 -25.61 -10.57
C SER A 10 0.98 -24.18 -10.90
N GLU A 11 1.86 -23.58 -10.10
CA GLU A 11 2.23 -22.17 -10.20
C GLU A 11 3.61 -21.97 -10.83
N SER A 12 3.69 -21.04 -11.79
CA SER A 12 4.96 -20.56 -12.33
C SER A 12 5.66 -19.63 -11.32
N ASN A 13 6.99 -19.55 -11.41
CA ASN A 13 7.78 -18.70 -10.51
C ASN A 13 7.34 -17.23 -10.54
N GLU A 14 7.00 -16.71 -11.73
CA GLU A 14 6.53 -15.34 -11.91
C GLU A 14 5.20 -15.07 -11.18
N LYS A 15 4.26 -16.01 -11.25
CA LYS A 15 2.97 -15.91 -10.54
C LYS A 15 3.16 -15.87 -9.03
N LEU A 16 4.09 -16.67 -8.51
CA LEU A 16 4.45 -16.66 -7.09
C LEU A 16 5.00 -15.30 -6.64
N VAL A 17 5.94 -14.74 -7.41
CA VAL A 17 6.52 -13.43 -7.11
C VAL A 17 5.46 -12.33 -7.14
N LEU A 18 4.55 -12.35 -8.12
CA LEU A 18 3.44 -11.40 -8.20
C LEU A 18 2.48 -11.53 -7.02
N ARG A 19 2.16 -12.75 -6.59
CA ARG A 19 1.30 -12.99 -5.42
C ARG A 19 1.97 -12.47 -4.15
N TYR A 20 3.25 -12.77 -3.95
CA TYR A 20 4.02 -12.25 -2.82
C TYR A 20 4.02 -10.72 -2.82
N LYS A 21 4.30 -10.09 -3.97
CA LYS A 21 4.25 -8.63 -4.12
C LYS A 21 2.86 -8.08 -3.74
N LYS A 22 1.78 -8.69 -4.23
CA LYS A 22 0.40 -8.28 -3.91
C LYS A 22 0.12 -8.35 -2.41
N MET A 23 0.47 -9.46 -1.76
CA MET A 23 0.34 -9.62 -0.31
C MET A 23 1.17 -8.57 0.45
N PHE A 24 2.41 -8.34 0.02
CA PHE A 24 3.28 -7.31 0.60
C PHE A 24 2.67 -5.92 0.51
N PHE A 25 2.17 -5.51 -0.66
CA PHE A 25 1.55 -4.20 -0.83
C PHE A 25 0.25 -4.04 -0.03
N GLN A 26 -0.52 -5.10 0.18
CA GLN A 26 -1.73 -5.07 1.02
C GLN A 26 -1.42 -4.70 2.48
N THR A 27 -0.27 -5.11 3.02
CA THR A 27 0.09 -4.80 4.42
C THR A 27 0.42 -3.33 4.66
N ARG A 28 0.64 -2.54 3.60
CA ARG A 28 1.05 -1.12 3.67
C ARG A 28 2.32 -0.87 4.49
N ILE A 29 3.10 -1.89 4.84
CA ILE A 29 4.32 -1.78 5.66
C ILE A 29 5.33 -0.83 5.00
N ALA A 30 5.54 -0.94 3.69
CA ALA A 30 6.44 -0.03 2.97
C ALA A 30 6.01 1.45 3.09
N ASN A 31 4.70 1.72 3.09
CA ASN A 31 4.18 3.08 3.25
C ASN A 31 4.34 3.57 4.69
N LYS A 32 4.19 2.68 5.67
CA LYS A 32 4.44 2.98 7.08
C LYS A 32 5.91 3.34 7.31
N LEU A 33 6.84 2.49 6.89
CA LEU A 33 8.28 2.72 7.01
C LEU A 33 8.72 4.03 6.34
N ARG A 34 8.20 4.35 5.14
CA ARG A 34 8.50 5.62 4.47
C ARG A 34 8.00 6.84 5.25
N LYS A 35 6.84 6.75 5.91
CA LYS A 35 6.31 7.85 6.74
C LYS A 35 7.10 8.04 8.02
N GLU A 36 7.56 6.95 8.61
CA GLU A 36 8.34 6.94 9.86
C GLU A 36 9.82 7.25 9.65
N ARG A 37 10.29 7.30 8.39
CA ARG A 37 11.70 7.57 8.05
C ARG A 37 12.24 8.89 8.61
N TYR A 38 11.40 9.91 8.70
CA TYR A 38 11.77 11.23 9.19
C TYR A 38 10.93 11.62 10.40
N ALA A 39 11.50 12.38 11.32
CA ALA A 39 10.78 12.94 12.46
C ALA A 39 9.88 14.09 11.98
N VAL A 40 8.61 13.79 11.72
CA VAL A 40 7.62 14.78 11.26
C VAL A 40 6.49 14.87 12.28
N LYS A 41 5.99 16.09 12.55
CA LYS A 41 4.81 16.30 13.41
C LYS A 41 3.59 15.58 12.85
N TRP A 42 2.76 15.06 13.76
CA TRP A 42 1.47 14.48 13.42
C TRP A 42 0.58 15.52 12.72
N LEU A 43 -0.10 15.09 11.65
CA LEU A 43 -1.05 15.94 10.93
C LEU A 43 -2.31 16.14 11.75
N SER A 44 -2.89 17.33 11.67
CA SER A 44 -4.22 17.59 12.24
C SER A 44 -5.32 16.82 11.47
N GLU A 45 -6.42 16.52 12.15
CA GLU A 45 -7.55 15.79 11.56
C GLU A 45 -8.12 16.50 10.32
N ARG A 46 -8.20 17.83 10.34
CA ARG A 46 -8.61 18.65 9.20
C ARG A 46 -7.71 18.39 7.98
N LYS A 47 -6.39 18.36 8.16
CA LYS A 47 -5.43 18.11 7.07
C LYS A 47 -5.49 16.67 6.56
N ILE A 48 -5.81 15.71 7.43
CA ILE A 48 -6.04 14.31 7.00
C ILE A 48 -7.27 14.23 6.10
N ARG A 49 -8.36 14.93 6.48
CA ARG A 49 -9.61 14.97 5.71
C ARG A 49 -9.43 15.65 4.35
N GLU A 50 -8.80 16.83 4.31
CA GLU A 50 -8.48 17.55 3.06
C GLU A 50 -7.70 16.64 2.08
N LYS A 51 -6.66 15.93 2.58
CA LYS A 51 -5.90 14.98 1.77
C LYS A 51 -6.74 13.82 1.24
N ALA A 52 -7.68 13.31 2.04
CA ALA A 52 -8.56 12.22 1.63
C ALA A 52 -9.51 12.64 0.50
N ILE A 53 -10.14 13.82 0.63
CA ILE A 53 -11.05 14.38 -0.38
C ILE A 53 -10.33 14.58 -1.71
N ILE A 54 -9.15 15.22 -1.70
CA ILE A 54 -8.36 15.46 -2.91
C ILE A 54 -7.99 14.13 -3.59
N ARG A 55 -7.54 13.15 -2.80
CA ARG A 55 -7.17 11.82 -3.34
C ARG A 55 -8.36 11.12 -3.99
N GLU A 56 -9.55 11.22 -3.40
CA GLU A 56 -10.75 10.61 -3.96
C GLU A 56 -11.19 11.31 -5.25
N TRP A 57 -11.10 12.63 -5.30
CA TRP A 57 -11.37 13.40 -6.51
C TRP A 57 -10.50 12.96 -7.70
N TYR A 58 -9.19 12.81 -7.50
CA TYR A 58 -8.29 12.30 -8.54
C TYR A 58 -8.59 10.86 -8.95
N ARG A 59 -9.00 9.99 -8.01
CA ARG A 59 -9.39 8.60 -8.33
C ARG A 59 -10.67 8.55 -9.14
N ALA A 60 -11.64 9.39 -8.81
CA ALA A 60 -12.90 9.49 -9.54
C ALA A 60 -12.67 10.00 -10.97
N LEU A 61 -11.76 10.96 -11.16
CA LEU A 61 -11.37 11.44 -12.48
C LEU A 61 -10.71 10.35 -13.33
N ASN A 62 -9.82 9.55 -12.73
CA ASN A 62 -9.08 8.51 -13.46
C ASN A 62 -9.90 7.25 -13.76
N ASN A 63 -11.07 7.09 -13.13
CA ASN A 63 -12.02 6.00 -13.36
C ASN A 63 -13.15 6.38 -14.34
N ARG A 64 -13.15 7.62 -14.85
CA ARG A 64 -14.01 8.07 -15.96
C ARG A 64 -13.25 7.95 -17.27
#